data_AF-A0AAU6ESB8-F1
#
_entry.id   AF-A0AAU6ESB8-F1
#
_cell.length_a   1.000
_cell.length_b   1.000
_cell.length_c   1.000
_cell.angle_alpha   90.00
_cell.angle_beta   90.00
_cell.angle_gamma   90.00
#
_symmetry.space_group_name_H-M   'P 1'
#
loop_
_entity.id
_entity.type
_entity.pdbx_description
1 polymer ?
#
loop_
_entity_poly.entity_id
_entity_poly.type
_entity_poly.pdbx_seq_one_letter_code
_entity_poly.pdbx_strand_id
1 'polypeptide(L)'
;MSQSGSQAAAFFLDVRERGLVWLVRDDAGSPAPLSEDGARSLPFWSTSARAQRAAKIWGHGLRVASMPLEAWRDRELPDAAREGLMIGINWSGPRLVGWSFTPMEVLNRLTSSPVRAVAPIRPHG
;
A
#
# COMPACT_ATOMS: atom_id res chain seq x y z
N MET A 1 -4.88 -17.59 7.02
CA MET A 1 -4.69 -16.23 6.49
C MET A 1 -4.67 -16.31 4.97
N SER A 2 -5.35 -15.41 4.27
CA SER A 2 -5.27 -15.33 2.79
C SER A 2 -3.95 -14.68 2.38
N GLN A 3 -3.43 -15.01 1.18
CA GLN A 3 -2.23 -14.40 0.62
C GLN A 3 -2.32 -12.86 0.61
N SER A 4 -3.49 -12.33 0.29
CA SER A 4 -3.79 -10.90 0.28
C SER A 4 -3.69 -10.27 1.67
N GLY A 5 -4.17 -10.96 2.72
CA GLY A 5 -4.04 -10.48 4.11
C GLY A 5 -2.58 -10.43 4.58
N SER A 6 -1.77 -11.40 4.19
CA SER A 6 -0.33 -11.41 4.49
C SER A 6 0.43 -10.28 3.79
N GLN A 7 0.08 -9.93 2.55
CA GLN A 7 0.68 -8.80 1.83
C GLN A 7 0.30 -7.45 2.45
N ALA A 8 -0.94 -7.31 2.91
CA ALA A 8 -1.39 -6.11 3.62
C ALA A 8 -0.64 -5.93 4.94
N ALA A 9 -0.54 -6.99 5.76
CA ALA A 9 0.20 -6.94 7.01
C ALA A 9 1.69 -6.59 6.79
N ALA A 10 2.33 -7.23 5.80
CA ALA A 10 3.72 -6.92 5.44
C ALA A 10 3.89 -5.47 4.97
N PHE A 11 2.93 -4.93 4.22
CA PHE A 11 2.97 -3.53 3.79
C PHE A 11 3.03 -2.58 5.00
N PHE A 12 2.08 -2.69 5.93
CA PHE A 12 1.99 -1.77 7.07
C PHE A 12 3.19 -1.88 8.02
N LEU A 13 3.74 -3.09 8.19
CA LEU A 13 4.97 -3.29 8.95
C LEU A 13 6.16 -2.59 8.28
N ASP A 14 6.41 -2.91 7.01
CA ASP A 14 7.54 -2.38 6.24
C ASP A 14 7.54 -0.85 6.17
N VAL A 15 6.39 -0.21 5.89
CA VAL A 15 6.34 1.25 5.74
C VAL A 15 6.51 1.98 7.07
N ARG A 16 6.06 1.38 8.18
CA ARG A 16 6.28 1.92 9.53
C ARG A 16 7.74 1.81 9.95
N GLU A 17 8.40 0.69 9.65
CA GLU A 17 9.81 0.49 9.97
C GLU A 17 10.71 1.41 9.13
N ARG A 18 10.37 1.64 7.86
CA ARG A 18 11.21 2.39 6.92
C ARG A 18 10.88 3.88 6.83
N GLY A 19 9.67 4.28 7.25
CA GLY A 19 9.18 5.65 7.10
C GLY A 19 8.98 6.10 5.66
N LEU A 20 8.90 5.17 4.70
CA LEU A 20 8.79 5.45 3.27
C LEU A 20 7.71 4.59 2.62
N VAL A 21 7.03 5.19 1.65
CA VAL A 21 6.10 4.53 0.74
C VAL A 21 6.58 4.74 -0.69
N TRP A 22 6.42 3.73 -1.54
CA TRP A 22 6.85 3.77 -2.93
C TRP A 22 5.64 3.84 -3.85
N LEU A 23 5.80 4.58 -4.95
CA LEU A 23 4.79 4.75 -5.98
C LEU A 23 5.47 4.71 -7.36
N VAL A 24 4.64 4.65 -8.40
CA VAL A 24 5.07 4.83 -9.78
C VAL A 24 4.34 6.02 -10.38
N ARG A 25 5.04 6.80 -11.20
CA ARG A 25 4.50 7.99 -11.86
C ARG A 25 5.26 8.35 -13.11
N ASP A 26 4.60 9.03 -14.03
CA ASP A 26 5.22 9.73 -15.16
C ASP A 26 4.94 11.24 -15.04
N ASP A 27 4.99 11.96 -16.16
CA ASP A 27 4.73 13.41 -16.20
C ASP A 27 3.23 13.73 -16.13
N ALA A 28 2.35 12.76 -16.40
CA ALA A 28 0.90 12.89 -16.24
C ALA A 28 0.41 12.52 -14.82
N GLY A 29 1.27 11.90 -14.01
CA GLY A 29 1.01 11.59 -12.61
C GLY A 29 1.13 10.11 -12.28
N SER A 30 0.50 9.68 -11.18
CA SER A 30 0.42 8.27 -10.81
C SER A 30 -0.81 7.62 -11.47
N PRO A 31 -0.68 6.37 -11.97
CA PRO A 31 -1.81 5.66 -12.51
C PRO A 31 -2.84 5.38 -11.42
N ALA A 32 -4.13 5.53 -11.76
CA ALA A 32 -5.25 5.12 -10.92
C ALA A 32 -6.17 4.16 -11.71
N PRO A 33 -5.78 2.87 -11.85
CA PRO A 33 -6.52 1.91 -12.65
C PRO A 33 -7.94 1.69 -12.10
N LEU A 34 -8.88 1.48 -13.02
CA LEU A 34 -10.26 1.13 -12.70
C LEU A 34 -10.32 -0.36 -12.35
N SER A 35 -10.86 -0.71 -11.19
CA SER A 35 -11.23 -2.08 -10.84
C SER A 35 -12.56 -2.47 -11.49
N GLU A 36 -12.86 -3.77 -11.49
CA GLU A 36 -14.08 -4.33 -12.11
C GLU A 36 -15.38 -3.77 -11.49
N ASP A 37 -15.33 -3.33 -10.23
CA ASP A 37 -16.43 -2.68 -9.50
C ASP A 37 -16.55 -1.16 -9.77
N GLY A 38 -15.73 -0.61 -10.66
CA GLY A 38 -15.74 0.81 -11.04
C GLY A 38 -15.00 1.74 -10.07
N ALA A 39 -14.38 1.22 -9.01
CA ALA A 39 -13.52 2.03 -8.16
C ALA A 39 -12.17 2.30 -8.84
N ARG A 40 -11.53 3.43 -8.52
CA ARG A 40 -10.15 3.72 -8.91
C ARG A 40 -9.26 3.66 -7.70
N SER A 41 -8.09 3.04 -7.84
CA SER A 41 -7.13 2.94 -6.73
C SER A 41 -5.77 3.53 -7.11
N LEU A 42 -5.19 4.34 -6.23
CA LEU A 42 -3.80 4.74 -6.30
C LEU A 42 -2.92 3.62 -5.73
N PRO A 43 -1.97 3.09 -6.50
CA PRO A 43 -1.15 1.96 -6.10
C PRO A 43 0.11 2.41 -5.35
N PHE A 44 0.37 1.76 -4.21
CA PHE A 44 1.55 2.00 -3.37
C PHE A 44 2.22 0.68 -2.98
N TRP A 45 3.54 0.74 -2.79
CA TRP A 45 4.36 -0.41 -2.44
C TRP A 45 5.22 -0.13 -1.21
N SER A 46 5.46 -1.16 -0.42
CA SER A 46 6.30 -1.04 0.78
C SER A 46 7.80 -1.05 0.47
N THR A 47 8.20 -1.45 -0.74
CA THR A 47 9.60 -1.48 -1.16
C THR A 47 9.79 -1.03 -2.60
N SER A 48 10.95 -0.43 -2.88
CA SER A 48 11.35 0.00 -4.23
C SER A 48 11.33 -1.15 -5.23
N ALA A 49 11.81 -2.33 -4.86
CA ALA A 49 11.84 -3.50 -5.74
C ALA A 49 10.44 -3.96 -6.19
N ARG A 50 9.40 -3.78 -5.34
CA ARG A 50 8.02 -4.04 -5.75
C ARG A 50 7.51 -2.98 -6.72
N ALA A 51 7.74 -1.69 -6.44
CA ALA A 51 7.39 -0.60 -7.34
C ALA A 51 8.11 -0.68 -8.71
N GLN A 52 9.39 -1.07 -8.73
CA GLN A 52 10.16 -1.28 -9.96
C GLN A 52 9.57 -2.39 -10.83
N ARG A 53 9.13 -3.49 -10.22
CA ARG A 53 8.43 -4.56 -10.95
C ARG A 53 7.12 -4.07 -11.53
N ALA A 54 6.35 -3.28 -10.77
CA ALA A 54 5.12 -2.68 -11.26
C ALA A 54 5.36 -1.73 -12.45
N ALA A 55 6.32 -0.81 -12.32
CA ALA A 55 6.71 0.11 -13.40
C ALA A 55 7.12 -0.65 -14.67
N LYS A 56 7.85 -1.76 -14.54
CA LYS A 56 8.23 -2.60 -15.69
C LYS A 56 7.03 -3.28 -16.35
N ILE A 57 6.06 -3.75 -15.57
CA ILE A 57 4.88 -4.46 -16.08
C ILE A 57 3.92 -3.49 -16.77
N TRP A 58 3.63 -2.33 -16.17
CA TRP A 58 2.81 -1.32 -16.83
C TRP A 58 3.54 -0.61 -17.97
N GLY A 59 4.86 -0.44 -17.88
CA GLY A 59 5.65 0.20 -18.92
C GLY A 59 5.39 1.71 -19.03
N HIS A 60 5.35 2.21 -20.27
CA HIS A 60 4.99 3.60 -20.62
C HIS A 60 5.82 4.71 -19.96
N GLY A 61 7.07 4.43 -19.60
CA GLY A 61 7.95 5.46 -19.02
C GLY A 61 7.66 5.78 -17.55
N LEU A 62 6.85 4.98 -16.88
CA LEU A 62 6.62 5.07 -15.44
C LEU A 62 7.94 4.94 -14.67
N ARG A 63 8.18 5.88 -13.76
CA ARG A 63 9.36 5.94 -12.90
C ARG A 63 8.96 5.66 -11.46
N VAL A 64 9.85 4.98 -10.75
CA VAL A 64 9.68 4.73 -9.31
C VAL A 64 10.04 5.99 -8.54
N ALA A 65 9.16 6.40 -7.62
CA ALA A 65 9.41 7.47 -6.66
C ALA A 65 9.14 6.96 -5.24
N SER A 66 9.80 7.58 -4.26
CA SER A 66 9.51 7.39 -2.85
C SER A 66 8.84 8.64 -2.28
N MET A 67 8.08 8.43 -1.21
CA MET A 67 7.43 9.47 -0.45
C MET A 67 7.59 9.19 1.05
N PRO A 68 7.91 10.20 1.88
CA PRO A 68 7.88 10.05 3.33
C PRO A 68 6.51 9.58 3.81
N LEU A 69 6.49 8.66 4.77
CA LEU A 69 5.25 8.12 5.33
C LEU A 69 4.34 9.23 5.89
N GLU A 70 4.93 10.24 6.53
CA GLU A 70 4.19 11.39 7.05
C GLU A 70 3.54 12.21 5.94
N ALA A 71 4.26 12.47 4.84
CA ALA A 71 3.70 13.19 3.69
C ALA A 71 2.56 12.39 3.03
N TRP A 72 2.72 11.08 2.93
CA TRP A 72 1.67 10.20 2.43
C TRP A 72 0.43 10.24 3.34
N ARG A 73 0.64 10.14 4.64
CA ARG A 73 -0.42 10.18 5.66
C ARG A 73 -1.16 11.52 5.70
N ASP A 74 -0.42 12.62 5.68
CA ASP A 74 -0.93 13.96 5.99
C ASP A 74 -1.41 14.73 4.76
N ARG A 75 -1.07 14.27 3.56
CA ARG A 75 -1.44 14.91 2.29
C ARG A 75 -2.10 13.95 1.33
N GLU A 76 -1.36 12.95 0.83
CA GLU A 76 -1.88 12.08 -0.24
C GLU A 76 -3.13 11.30 0.15
N LEU A 77 -3.19 10.73 1.36
CA LEU A 77 -4.37 9.98 1.81
C LEU A 77 -5.62 10.89 1.92
N PRO A 78 -5.55 12.08 2.55
CA PRO A 78 -6.62 13.08 2.49
C PRO A 78 -7.03 13.50 1.07
N ASP A 79 -6.08 13.71 0.17
CA ASP A 79 -6.32 14.09 -1.22
C ASP A 79 -7.07 12.98 -1.97
N ALA A 80 -6.59 11.73 -1.87
CA ALA A 80 -7.26 10.57 -2.43
C ALA A 80 -8.70 10.42 -1.90
N ALA A 81 -8.92 10.68 -0.62
CA ALA A 81 -10.26 10.62 -0.03
C ALA A 81 -11.21 11.66 -0.64
N ARG A 82 -10.74 12.90 -0.85
CA ARG A 82 -11.53 13.95 -1.52
C ARG A 82 -11.88 13.60 -2.95
N GLU A 83 -10.99 12.90 -3.64
CA GLU A 83 -11.18 12.47 -5.03
C GLU A 83 -11.97 11.15 -5.16
N GLY A 84 -12.36 10.52 -4.05
CA GLY A 84 -13.05 9.23 -4.06
C GLY A 84 -12.16 8.06 -4.50
N LEU A 85 -10.85 8.21 -4.40
CA LEU A 85 -9.87 7.20 -4.77
C LEU A 85 -9.60 6.25 -3.60
N MET A 86 -9.46 4.96 -3.92
CA MET A 86 -8.98 3.94 -3.00
C MET A 86 -7.46 3.84 -3.02
N ILE A 87 -6.90 3.06 -2.09
CA ILE A 87 -5.46 2.86 -1.93
C ILE A 87 -5.13 1.40 -2.15
N GLY A 88 -4.51 1.09 -3.28
CA GLY A 88 -4.03 -0.23 -3.61
C GLY A 88 -2.68 -0.49 -2.96
N ILE A 89 -2.53 -1.56 -2.16
CA ILE A 89 -1.25 -1.83 -1.48
C ILE A 89 -0.60 -3.12 -1.96
N ASN A 90 0.71 -3.05 -2.22
CA ASN A 90 1.55 -4.17 -2.64
C ASN A 90 0.95 -5.00 -3.79
N TRP A 91 0.26 -4.32 -4.71
CA TRP A 91 -0.28 -4.92 -5.93
C TRP A 91 0.81 -5.63 -6.72
N SER A 92 0.49 -6.82 -7.22
CA SER A 92 1.48 -7.70 -7.84
C SER A 92 0.84 -8.66 -8.86
N GLY A 93 1.66 -9.51 -9.46
CA GLY A 93 1.26 -10.41 -10.53
C GLY A 93 1.10 -9.72 -11.89
N PRO A 94 0.78 -10.47 -12.95
CA PRO A 94 0.78 -9.95 -14.32
C PRO A 94 -0.23 -8.83 -14.57
N ARG A 95 -1.32 -8.78 -13.78
CA ARG A 95 -2.36 -7.75 -13.87
C ARG A 95 -2.17 -6.60 -12.87
N LEU A 96 -1.14 -6.68 -12.02
CA LEU A 96 -0.89 -5.73 -10.93
C LEU A 96 -2.15 -5.43 -10.12
N VAL A 97 -2.78 -6.49 -9.63
CA VAL A 97 -3.95 -6.39 -8.76
C VAL A 97 -3.57 -6.75 -7.32
N GLY A 98 -4.41 -6.38 -6.39
CA GLY A 98 -4.24 -6.68 -4.97
C GLY A 98 -5.37 -6.06 -4.17
N TRP A 99 -5.17 -5.95 -2.85
CA TRP A 99 -6.19 -5.36 -2.00
C TRP A 99 -6.15 -3.84 -2.08
N SER A 100 -7.33 -3.25 -2.11
CA SER A 100 -7.52 -1.81 -1.95
C SER A 100 -8.26 -1.53 -0.65
N PHE A 101 -7.89 -0.41 -0.02
CA PHE A 101 -8.53 0.09 1.18
C PHE A 101 -9.01 1.51 0.93
N THR A 102 -10.03 1.94 1.67
CA THR A 102 -10.31 3.37 1.75
C THR A 102 -9.14 4.10 2.43
N PRO A 103 -8.91 5.39 2.17
CA PRO A 103 -7.86 6.14 2.86
C PRO A 103 -8.00 6.10 4.39
N MET A 104 -9.23 6.16 4.91
CA MET A 104 -9.51 6.04 6.35
C MET A 104 -9.07 4.70 6.93
N GLU A 105 -9.32 3.62 6.18
CA GLU A 105 -8.89 2.28 6.54
C GLU A 105 -7.37 2.13 6.57
N VAL A 106 -6.64 2.80 5.68
CA VAL A 106 -5.18 2.85 5.69
C VAL A 106 -4.69 3.59 6.93
N LEU A 107 -5.27 4.77 7.22
CA LEU A 107 -4.93 5.57 8.40
C LEU A 107 -5.12 4.78 9.70
N ASN A 108 -6.25 4.09 9.85
CA ASN A 108 -6.53 3.25 11.02
C ASN A 108 -5.52 2.11 11.20
N ARG A 109 -5.03 1.54 10.11
CA ARG A 109 -4.03 0.45 10.15
C ARG A 109 -2.61 0.96 10.41
N LEU A 110 -2.30 2.20 10.04
CA LEU A 110 -1.04 2.86 10.40
C LEU A 110 -0.96 3.18 11.89
N THR A 111 -2.07 3.59 12.51
CA THR A 111 -2.13 3.94 13.94
C THR A 111 -2.27 2.73 14.85
N SER A 112 -2.89 1.65 14.36
CA SER A 112 -3.02 0.41 15.11
C SER A 112 -1.65 -0.24 15.30
N SER A 113 -1.11 -0.23 16.51
CA SER A 113 0.08 -1.02 16.82
C SER A 113 -0.25 -2.51 16.70
N PRO A 114 0.60 -3.35 16.10
CA PRO A 114 0.37 -4.79 16.12
C PRO A 114 0.31 -5.22 17.58
N VAL A 115 -0.84 -5.73 18.02
CA VAL A 115 -0.94 -6.39 19.31
C VAL A 115 0.04 -7.56 19.25
N ARG A 116 1.15 -7.47 20.00
CA ARG A 116 2.00 -8.65 20.23
C ARG A 116 1.11 -9.66 20.94
N ALA A 117 0.77 -10.75 20.27
CA ALA A 117 0.23 -11.91 20.94
C ALA A 117 1.32 -12.41 21.90
N VAL A 118 1.17 -12.11 23.20
CA VAL A 118 1.92 -12.77 24.26
C VAL A 118 1.53 -14.23 24.20
N ALA A 119 2.49 -15.10 23.87
CA ALA A 119 2.28 -16.54 23.95
C ALA A 119 1.89 -16.89 25.40
N PRO A 120 0.86 -17.72 25.63
CA PRO A 120 0.51 -18.14 26.98
C PRO A 120 1.69 -18.89 27.58
N ILE A 121 2.18 -18.40 28.72
CA ILE A 121 3.15 -19.09 29.57
C ILE A 121 2.46 -20.39 30.01
N ARG A 122 2.97 -21.54 29.56
CA ARG A 122 2.50 -22.83 30.08
C ARG A 122 2.99 -22.95 31.53
N PRO A 123 2.11 -23.15 32.52
CA PRO A 123 2.59 -23.56 33.84
C PRO A 123 3.11 -24.99 33.74
N HIS A 124 4.36 -25.19 34.14
CA HIS A 124 4.90 -26.53 34.41
C HIS A 124 4.24 -27.03 35.69
N GLY A 125 3.46 -28.11 35.57
CA GLY A 125 3.09 -28.98 36.68
C GLY A 125 4.14 -30.05 36.89
#